data_AF-A0A0L7L6R1-F1
#
_entry.id   AF-A0A0L7L6R1-F1
#
_cell.length_a   1.000
_cell.length_b   1.000
_cell.length_c   1.000
_cell.angle_alpha   90.00
_cell.angle_beta   90.00
_cell.angle_gamma   90.00
#
_symmetry.space_group_name_H-M   'P 1'
#
loop_
_entity.id
_entity.type
_entity.pdbx_description
1 polymer ?
#
loop_
_entity_poly.entity_id
_entity_poly.type
_entity_poly.pdbx_seq_one_letter_code
_entity_poly.pdbx_strand_id
1 'polypeptide(L)'
;MIIFKRHAGVFIARGKEDALVTKNLVPGSEVYGEKRISVETDGEKVEYRVWNPFRSKLAAAIMGGVDAIHMPPGSRVLYLGAASGTTVSHVSDVVGPASCIDSTAQPEAVFAAEVKKLQADKLKPQEQLTLEPYERDHAVVVGVFRPPAKAGK
;
A
#
# COMPACT_ATOMS: atom_id res chain seq x y z
N MET A 1 16.67 -17.49 1.79
CA MET A 1 15.45 -16.67 1.75
C MET A 1 15.14 -16.41 0.29
N ILE A 2 13.93 -16.72 -0.18
CA ILE A 2 13.55 -16.45 -1.58
C ILE A 2 12.51 -15.34 -1.58
N ILE A 3 12.69 -14.33 -2.43
CA ILE A 3 11.77 -13.20 -2.54
C ILE A 3 10.97 -13.35 -3.83
N PHE A 4 9.64 -13.40 -3.72
CA PHE A 4 8.74 -13.48 -4.86
C PHE A 4 7.80 -12.29 -4.90
N LYS A 5 7.45 -11.85 -6.11
CA LYS A 5 6.52 -10.73 -6.31
C LYS A 5 5.09 -11.13 -5.92
N ARG A 6 4.43 -10.33 -5.08
CA ARG A 6 2.99 -10.45 -4.75
C ARG A 6 2.17 -9.47 -5.58
N HIS A 7 2.53 -8.19 -5.55
CA HIS A 7 2.04 -7.14 -6.45
C HIS A 7 3.24 -6.33 -6.97
N ALA A 8 3.04 -5.43 -7.92
CA ALA A 8 4.12 -4.52 -8.32
C ALA A 8 4.59 -3.70 -7.10
N GLY A 9 5.88 -3.78 -6.76
CA GLY A 9 6.48 -3.12 -5.59
C GLY A 9 6.31 -3.84 -4.25
N VAL A 10 5.55 -4.95 -4.19
CA VAL A 10 5.30 -5.72 -2.96
C VAL A 10 5.73 -7.18 -3.15
N PHE A 11 6.44 -7.74 -2.17
CA PHE A 11 7.05 -9.07 -2.27
C PHE A 11 6.74 -9.93 -1.05
N ILE A 12 6.90 -11.25 -1.19
CA ILE A 12 6.89 -12.22 -0.10
C ILE A 12 8.30 -12.76 0.07
N ALA A 13 8.87 -12.58 1.24
CA ALA A 13 10.11 -13.24 1.65
C ALA A 13 9.76 -14.60 2.28
N ARG A 14 10.10 -15.69 1.58
CA ARG A 14 9.90 -17.06 2.09
C ARG A 14 11.08 -17.52 2.93
N GLY A 15 10.77 -17.99 4.14
CA GLY A 15 11.70 -18.48 5.14
C GLY A 15 11.07 -19.56 6.02
N LYS A 16 11.36 -19.56 7.33
CA LYS A 16 10.61 -20.40 8.30
C LYS A 16 9.17 -19.93 8.45
N GLU A 17 8.97 -18.62 8.33
CA GLU A 17 7.67 -17.96 8.25
C GLU A 17 7.73 -17.01 7.05
N ASP A 18 6.67 -17.01 6.25
CA ASP A 18 6.54 -16.09 5.12
C ASP A 18 6.24 -14.68 5.64
N ALA A 19 6.93 -13.68 5.09
CA ALA A 19 6.74 -12.29 5.45
C ALA A 19 6.44 -11.42 4.23
N LEU A 20 5.45 -10.53 4.36
CA LEU A 20 5.22 -9.46 3.38
C LEU A 20 6.34 -8.43 3.51
N VAL A 21 6.93 -8.02 2.39
CA VAL A 21 8.04 -7.06 2.38
C VAL A 21 7.93 -6.05 1.24
N THR A 22 8.48 -4.86 1.46
CA THR A 22 8.68 -3.80 0.46
C THR A 22 10.18 -3.53 0.30
N LYS A 23 10.62 -3.10 -0.89
CA LYS A 23 12.01 -2.68 -1.11
C LYS A 23 12.23 -1.37 -0.36
N ASN A 24 13.21 -1.33 0.54
CA ASN A 24 13.48 -0.13 1.33
C ASN A 24 13.93 1.01 0.40
N LEU A 25 13.17 2.10 0.38
CA LEU A 25 13.53 3.29 -0.39
C LEU A 25 14.75 4.00 0.21
N VAL A 26 14.96 3.89 1.51
CA VAL A 26 16.09 4.50 2.25
C VAL A 26 16.84 3.41 3.03
N PRO A 27 17.74 2.65 2.38
CA PRO A 27 18.48 1.57 3.03
C PRO A 27 19.20 2.02 4.30
N GLY A 28 19.16 1.21 5.35
CA GLY A 28 19.74 1.53 6.65
C GLY A 28 18.83 2.36 7.57
N SER A 29 17.67 2.82 7.08
CA SER A 29 16.61 3.42 7.91
C SER A 29 15.46 2.45 8.19
N GLU A 30 14.78 2.65 9.32
CA GLU A 30 13.55 1.96 9.72
C GLU A 30 12.60 2.99 10.35
N VAL A 31 11.29 2.74 10.32
CA VAL A 31 10.29 3.75 10.71
C VAL A 31 9.66 3.45 12.06
N TYR A 32 9.33 2.19 12.34
CA TYR A 32 8.60 1.78 13.53
C TYR A 32 9.20 0.56 14.22
N GLY A 33 10.49 0.28 13.97
CA GLY A 33 11.23 -0.87 14.52
C GLY A 33 10.94 -2.19 13.80
N GLU A 34 10.47 -2.13 12.56
CA GLU A 34 10.26 -3.30 11.72
C GLU A 34 11.57 -4.01 11.34
N LYS A 35 11.50 -5.34 11.18
CA LYS A 35 12.65 -6.12 10.73
C LYS A 35 13.04 -5.72 9.30
N ARG A 36 14.34 -5.75 9.02
CA ARG A 36 14.92 -5.54 7.69
C ARG A 36 15.65 -6.78 7.20
N ILE A 37 15.58 -7.01 5.91
CA ILE A 37 16.19 -8.15 5.23
C ILE A 37 17.07 -7.61 4.11
N SER A 38 18.38 -7.81 4.23
CA SER A 38 19.32 -7.55 3.12
C SER A 38 19.45 -8.79 2.25
N VAL A 39 19.30 -8.63 0.94
CA VAL A 39 19.54 -9.66 -0.06
C VAL A 39 20.54 -9.12 -1.07
N GLU A 40 21.52 -9.92 -1.42
CA GLU A 40 22.47 -9.61 -2.50
C GLU A 40 21.98 -10.30 -3.77
N THR A 41 21.85 -9.55 -4.85
CA THR A 41 21.42 -10.05 -6.16
C THR A 41 22.28 -9.39 -7.22
N ASP A 42 22.99 -10.20 -8.00
CA ASP A 42 23.87 -9.73 -9.09
C ASP A 42 24.90 -8.65 -8.67
N GLY A 43 25.40 -8.76 -7.43
CA GLY A 43 26.35 -7.81 -6.83
C GLY A 43 25.72 -6.53 -6.27
N GLU A 44 24.41 -6.34 -6.42
CA GLU A 44 23.66 -5.27 -5.79
C GLU A 44 23.05 -5.73 -4.46
N LYS A 45 23.32 -4.95 -3.40
CA LYS A 45 22.70 -5.16 -2.09
C LYS A 45 21.36 -4.44 -2.04
N VAL A 46 20.27 -5.21 -2.03
CA VAL A 46 18.91 -4.70 -1.88
C VAL A 46 18.44 -4.94 -0.45
N GLU A 47 17.96 -3.89 0.20
CA GLU A 47 17.33 -3.99 1.52
C GLU A 47 15.81 -4.00 1.38
N TYR A 48 15.16 -4.87 2.14
CA TYR A 48 13.71 -4.99 2.24
C TYR A 48 13.26 -4.73 3.67
N ARG A 49 12.07 -4.15 3.83
CA ARG A 49 11.42 -3.92 5.13
C ARG A 49 10.24 -4.85 5.29
N VAL A 50 10.11 -5.48 6.45
CA VAL A 50 8.96 -6.34 6.78
C VAL A 50 7.73 -5.49 7.05
N TRP A 51 6.64 -5.79 6.36
CA TRP A 51 5.36 -5.11 6.50
C TRP A 51 4.39 -5.96 7.32
N ASN A 52 4.13 -5.51 8.55
CA ASN A 52 3.30 -6.28 9.49
C ASN A 52 1.79 -6.12 9.18
N PRO A 53 1.07 -7.21 8.82
CA PRO A 53 -0.37 -7.15 8.55
C PRO A 53 -1.23 -6.83 9.78
N PHE A 54 -0.75 -7.13 11.00
CA PHE A 54 -1.44 -6.76 12.25
C PHE A 54 -1.28 -5.28 12.63
N ARG A 55 -0.48 -4.53 11.87
CA ARG A 55 -0.27 -3.08 12.08
C ARG A 55 -0.66 -2.25 10.85
N SER A 56 -1.16 -2.89 9.80
CA SER A 56 -1.51 -2.23 8.55
C SER A 56 -2.64 -2.98 7.84
N LYS A 57 -3.81 -2.33 7.76
CA LYS A 57 -4.98 -2.83 7.03
C LYS A 57 -4.69 -3.14 5.56
N LEU A 58 -3.81 -2.35 4.93
CA LEU A 58 -3.39 -2.60 3.55
C LEU A 58 -2.54 -3.87 3.42
N ALA A 59 -1.58 -4.09 4.33
CA ALA A 59 -0.85 -5.34 4.37
C ALA A 59 -1.75 -6.55 4.68
N ALA A 60 -2.70 -6.39 5.60
CA ALA A 60 -3.72 -7.40 5.89
C ALA A 60 -4.52 -7.76 4.63
N ALA A 61 -4.96 -6.78 3.85
CA ALA A 61 -5.67 -7.01 2.59
C ALA A 61 -4.79 -7.73 1.54
N ILE A 62 -3.53 -7.32 1.39
CA ILE A 62 -2.58 -7.96 0.47
C ILE A 62 -2.34 -9.43 0.83
N MET A 63 -2.15 -9.71 2.12
CA MET A 63 -1.99 -11.06 2.65
C MET A 63 -3.28 -11.87 2.57
N GLY A 64 -4.43 -11.22 2.80
CA GLY A 64 -5.77 -11.80 2.71
C GLY A 64 -6.22 -12.13 1.29
N GLY A 65 -5.48 -11.67 0.28
CA GLY A 65 -5.68 -12.13 -1.08
C GLY A 65 -6.13 -11.08 -2.09
N VAL A 66 -6.21 -9.79 -1.72
CA VAL A 66 -6.78 -8.75 -2.59
C VAL A 66 -6.21 -8.79 -4.00
N ASP A 67 -7.07 -8.73 -5.03
CA ASP A 67 -6.66 -8.94 -6.42
C ASP A 67 -5.81 -7.76 -6.93
N ALA A 68 -6.26 -6.54 -6.65
CA ALA A 68 -5.61 -5.31 -7.11
C ALA A 68 -5.53 -4.25 -6.00
N ILE A 69 -4.33 -3.68 -5.82
CA ILE A 69 -4.09 -2.57 -4.90
C ILE A 69 -4.06 -1.19 -5.58
N HIS A 70 -4.19 -1.15 -6.92
CA HIS A 70 -4.19 0.07 -7.75
C HIS A 70 -3.07 1.09 -7.47
N MET A 71 -1.92 0.59 -7.02
CA MET A 71 -0.77 1.41 -6.63
C MET A 71 0.53 0.81 -7.17
N PRO A 72 0.69 0.66 -8.50
CA PRO A 72 1.98 0.24 -9.06
C PRO A 72 3.07 1.30 -8.80
N PRO A 73 4.36 0.93 -8.88
CA PRO A 73 5.47 1.88 -8.85
C PRO A 73 5.26 3.05 -9.82
N GLY A 74 5.60 4.27 -9.39
CA GLY A 74 5.39 5.52 -10.12
C GLY A 74 4.01 6.17 -9.91
N SER A 75 3.11 5.54 -9.15
CA SER A 75 1.79 6.12 -8.87
C SER A 75 1.86 7.33 -7.94
N ARG A 76 0.92 8.27 -8.11
CA ARG A 76 0.64 9.33 -7.13
C ARG A 76 -0.53 8.89 -6.25
N VAL A 77 -0.28 8.81 -4.94
CA VAL A 77 -1.24 8.25 -3.98
C VAL A 77 -1.64 9.31 -2.98
N LEU A 78 -2.95 9.53 -2.83
CA LEU A 78 -3.51 10.27 -1.71
C LEU A 78 -3.82 9.28 -0.59
N TYR A 79 -3.12 9.38 0.53
CA TYR A 79 -3.37 8.55 1.71
C TYR A 79 -4.10 9.38 2.78
N LEU A 80 -5.37 9.09 3.03
CA LEU A 80 -6.18 9.78 4.04
C LEU A 80 -6.13 9.02 5.37
N GLY A 81 -5.87 9.73 6.47
CA GLY A 81 -5.74 9.12 7.80
C GLY A 81 -4.34 8.55 8.08
N ALA A 82 -3.29 9.22 7.62
CA ALA A 82 -1.92 8.89 7.98
C ALA A 82 -1.65 9.23 9.45
N ALA A 83 -1.56 8.22 10.31
CA ALA A 83 -1.14 8.38 11.70
C ALA A 83 0.40 8.32 11.82
N SER A 84 0.94 7.32 12.50
CA SER A 84 2.37 7.17 12.81
C SER A 84 3.28 6.75 11.63
N GLY A 85 2.80 6.84 10.38
CA GLY A 85 3.61 6.51 9.20
C GLY A 85 3.90 5.02 8.97
N THR A 86 3.37 4.11 9.79
CA THR A 86 3.58 2.65 9.65
C THR A 86 3.19 2.14 8.28
N THR A 87 2.00 2.50 7.79
CA THR A 87 1.51 2.07 6.46
C THR A 87 2.05 2.96 5.35
N VAL A 88 2.08 4.28 5.57
CA VAL A 88 2.47 5.26 4.54
C VAL A 88 3.94 5.10 4.12
N SER A 89 4.82 4.69 5.03
CA SER A 89 6.21 4.40 4.68
C SER A 89 6.35 3.20 3.73
N HIS A 90 5.53 2.15 3.89
CA HIS A 90 5.51 1.03 2.94
C HIS A 90 4.83 1.41 1.62
N VAL A 91 3.78 2.25 1.67
CA VAL A 91 3.20 2.85 0.45
C VAL A 91 4.27 3.63 -0.33
N SER A 92 5.10 4.42 0.36
CA SER A 92 6.23 5.14 -0.23
C SER A 92 7.25 4.20 -0.87
N ASP A 93 7.62 3.11 -0.20
CA ASP A 93 8.52 2.09 -0.76
C ASP A 93 7.96 1.48 -2.06
N VAL A 94 6.64 1.22 -2.10
CA VAL A 94 5.96 0.61 -3.25
C VAL A 94 5.87 1.56 -4.43
N VAL A 95 5.48 2.82 -4.22
CA VAL A 95 5.37 3.81 -5.30
C VAL A 95 6.75 4.30 -5.76
N GLY A 96 7.75 4.26 -4.88
CA GLY A 96 9.11 4.72 -5.16
C GLY A 96 9.23 6.25 -5.15
N PRO A 97 10.26 6.81 -5.81
CA PRO A 97 10.48 8.25 -5.89
C PRO A 97 9.31 8.94 -6.61
N ALA A 98 8.36 9.46 -5.83
CA ALA A 98 7.24 10.25 -6.30
C ALA A 98 7.27 11.63 -5.62
N SER A 99 6.70 12.64 -6.28
CA SER A 99 6.48 13.95 -5.67
C SER A 99 5.47 13.80 -4.52
N CYS A 100 5.95 13.63 -3.30
CA CYS A 100 5.12 13.63 -2.10
C CYS A 100 4.56 15.03 -1.89
N ILE A 101 3.24 15.18 -1.89
CA ILE A 101 2.58 16.45 -1.57
C ILE A 101 2.32 16.42 -0.06
N ASP A 102 3.15 17.14 0.67
CA ASP A 102 2.99 17.38 2.10
C ASP A 102 1.64 18.08 2.38
N SER A 103 0.87 17.54 3.31
CA SER A 103 -0.53 17.94 3.59
C SER A 103 -0.65 19.14 4.51
N THR A 104 0.28 20.10 4.44
CA THR A 104 0.20 21.37 5.19
C THR A 104 -0.84 22.35 4.62
N ALA A 105 -1.65 21.91 3.67
CA ALA A 105 -2.78 22.67 3.15
C ALA A 105 -3.84 22.91 4.24
N GLN A 106 -4.45 24.10 4.23
CA GLN A 106 -5.51 24.48 5.17
C GLN A 106 -6.68 23.48 5.08
N PRO A 107 -7.08 22.84 6.20
CA PRO A 107 -8.06 21.75 6.23
C PRO A 107 -9.38 22.12 5.55
N GLU A 108 -9.82 23.36 5.68
CA GLU A 108 -11.11 23.86 5.20
C GLU A 108 -11.21 23.82 3.67
N ALA A 109 -10.11 24.13 2.97
CA ALA A 109 -10.05 24.07 1.50
C ALA A 109 -10.02 22.63 0.98
N VAL A 110 -9.37 21.73 1.72
CA VAL A 110 -9.32 20.30 1.40
C VAL A 110 -10.68 19.65 1.64
N PHE A 111 -11.33 19.93 2.77
CA PHE A 111 -12.66 19.38 3.08
C PHE A 111 -13.73 19.82 2.07
N ALA A 112 -13.76 21.10 1.68
CA ALA A 112 -14.73 21.59 0.71
C ALA A 112 -14.55 20.94 -0.68
N ALA A 113 -13.31 20.68 -1.10
CA ALA A 113 -13.00 20.02 -2.37
C ALA A 113 -13.33 18.52 -2.33
N GLU A 114 -13.05 17.83 -1.23
CA GLU A 114 -13.26 16.38 -1.10
C GLU A 114 -14.73 16.02 -0.88
N VAL A 115 -15.50 16.81 -0.11
CA VAL A 115 -16.95 16.59 0.06
C VAL A 115 -17.70 16.68 -1.27
N LYS A 116 -17.33 17.64 -2.12
CA LYS A 116 -17.94 17.83 -3.44
C LYS A 116 -17.54 16.74 -4.44
N LYS A 117 -16.34 16.16 -4.31
CA LYS A 117 -15.90 14.98 -5.07
C LYS A 117 -16.68 13.74 -4.60
N LEU A 118 -16.64 13.42 -3.30
CA LEU A 118 -17.28 12.24 -2.72
C LEU A 118 -18.79 12.14 -3.03
N GLN A 119 -19.52 13.26 -3.00
CA GLN A 119 -20.95 13.28 -3.33
C GLN A 119 -21.25 13.09 -4.83
N ALA A 120 -20.30 13.42 -5.72
CA ALA A 120 -20.48 13.30 -7.17
C ALA A 120 -20.11 11.92 -7.74
N ASP A 121 -19.40 11.09 -6.96
CA ASP A 121 -18.38 10.25 -7.57
C ASP A 121 -18.69 8.76 -7.76
N LYS A 122 -19.92 8.30 -7.49
CA LYS A 122 -20.43 6.96 -7.90
C LYS A 122 -19.35 5.84 -7.89
N LEU A 123 -18.57 5.74 -6.81
CA LEU A 123 -17.52 4.72 -6.69
C LEU A 123 -18.16 3.35 -6.89
N LYS A 124 -17.71 2.61 -7.91
CA LYS A 124 -18.20 1.26 -8.13
C LYS A 124 -17.27 0.29 -7.37
N PRO A 125 -17.76 -0.38 -6.31
CA PRO A 125 -16.98 -1.41 -5.65
C PRO A 125 -16.70 -2.52 -6.66
N GLN A 126 -15.45 -2.96 -6.70
CA GLN A 126 -14.99 -4.08 -7.52
C GLN A 126 -14.74 -5.31 -6.65
N GLU A 127 -14.19 -5.09 -5.46
CA GLU A 127 -13.82 -6.13 -4.53
C GLU A 127 -14.05 -5.64 -3.10
N GLN A 128 -14.47 -6.54 -2.22
CA GLN A 128 -14.52 -6.32 -0.78
C GLN A 128 -13.93 -7.55 -0.09
N LEU A 129 -12.98 -7.31 0.81
CA LEU A 129 -12.26 -8.34 1.54
C LEU A 129 -12.32 -8.03 3.04
N THR A 130 -12.72 -9.00 3.86
CA THR A 130 -12.60 -8.90 5.31
C THR A 130 -11.15 -9.09 5.72
N LEU A 131 -10.72 -8.43 6.80
CA LEU A 131 -9.31 -8.43 7.24
C LEU A 131 -8.98 -9.49 8.28
N GLU A 132 -9.85 -10.48 8.46
CA GLU A 132 -9.56 -11.61 9.34
C GLU A 132 -8.42 -12.47 8.76
N PRO A 133 -7.50 -12.99 9.59
CA PRO A 133 -7.47 -12.96 11.06
C PRO A 133 -6.76 -11.73 11.67
N TYR A 134 -6.34 -10.76 10.85
CA TYR A 134 -5.49 -9.65 11.29
C TYR A 134 -6.25 -8.55 12.04
N GLU A 135 -7.45 -8.19 11.56
CA GLU A 135 -8.36 -7.27 12.22
C GLU A 135 -9.79 -7.81 12.16
N ARG A 136 -10.40 -8.04 13.34
CA ARG A 136 -11.81 -8.47 13.45
C ARG A 136 -12.75 -7.31 13.10
N ASP A 137 -13.87 -7.61 12.45
CA ASP A 137 -14.93 -6.63 12.10
C ASP A 137 -14.46 -5.48 11.18
N HIS A 138 -13.35 -5.69 10.45
CA HIS A 138 -12.83 -4.73 9.49
C HIS A 138 -12.81 -5.33 8.07
N ALA A 139 -12.97 -4.46 7.07
CA ALA A 139 -12.90 -4.82 5.66
C ALA A 139 -12.18 -3.72 4.84
N VAL A 140 -11.60 -4.12 3.72
CA VAL A 140 -11.13 -3.23 2.66
C VAL A 140 -12.04 -3.39 1.46
N VAL A 141 -12.45 -2.25 0.88
CA VAL A 141 -13.19 -2.20 -0.37
C VAL A 141 -12.30 -1.57 -1.42
N VAL A 142 -12.12 -2.25 -2.54
CA VAL A 142 -11.40 -1.75 -3.71
C VAL A 142 -12.41 -1.37 -4.77
N GLY A 143 -12.21 -0.21 -5.41
CA GLY A 143 -13.08 0.27 -6.47
C GLY A 143 -12.37 1.22 -7.41
N VAL A 144 -12.98 1.41 -8.58
CA VAL A 144 -12.48 2.36 -9.59
C VAL A 144 -13.45 3.53 -9.68
N PHE A 145 -12.90 4.72 -9.61
CA PHE A 145 -13.63 5.96 -9.80
C PHE A 145 -13.89 6.22 -11.29
N ARG A 146 -15.16 6.40 -11.69
CA ARG A 146 -15.61 6.56 -13.10
C ARG A 146 -14.98 5.52 -14.04
N PRO A 147 -15.35 4.23 -13.93
CA PRO A 147 -14.77 3.20 -14.77
C PRO A 147 -14.98 3.54 -16.26
N PRO A 148 -13.98 3.31 -17.13
CA PRO A 148 -14.14 3.55 -18.56
C PRO A 148 -15.30 2.73 -19.09
N ALA A 149 -16.06 3.28 -20.04
CA ALA A 149 -17.13 2.55 -20.71
C ALA A 149 -16.55 1.25 -21.29
N LYS A 150 -17.23 0.11 -21.08
CA LYS A 150 -16.78 -1.17 -21.64
C LYS A 150 -16.66 -0.98 -23.16
N ALA A 151 -15.46 -1.14 -23.71
CA ALA A 151 -15.28 -1.23 -25.14
C ALA A 151 -16.19 -2.37 -25.65
N GLY A 152 -17.07 -2.05 -26.59
CA GLY A 152 -17.98 -3.02 -27.19
C GLY A 152 -17.19 -4.21 -27.72
N LYS A 153 -17.70 -5.41 -27.46
CA LYS A 153 -17.21 -6.65 -28.09
C LYS A 153 -17.33 -6.55 -29.60
#